data_AF-I0WMP2-F1
#
_entry.id   AF-I0WMP2-F1
#
_cell.length_a   1.000
_cell.length_b   1.000
_cell.length_c   1.000
_cell.angle_alpha   90.00
_cell.angle_beta   90.00
_cell.angle_gamma   90.00
#
_symmetry.space_group_name_H-M   'P 1'
#
loop_
_entity.id
_entity.type
_entity.pdbx_description
1 polymer ?
#
loop_
_entity_poly.entity_id
_entity_poly.type
_entity_poly.pdbx_seq_one_letter_code
_entity_poly.pdbx_strand_id
1 'polypeptide(L)'
;MTDSARELDLVVYGATGFVGKLLADYLVQHAPDGVRIALAGRTAAKLEAVRSSLGPRAAQWPVIVANSDDAASLAALAGRTRVVATTVGPYAKYGHALAAACAEAGTDYVDLTGEVLFARESIDANHDRARETGARIVHSCGFDSIPSDLGVHVLYEKVREDGAGELTDTTLVVTSVRGGVSGGTIDSLRTQVDVSKKNPASRHLAASPYSLSPDRAKEPDLGKQSDMSVVNGEDIAPGLKGWKAPFFMGPYNTRVVRRSNALRDWAYGREFKYREVMNVGSSPITPVIAGAVAAGIGGLIVGMALPP
;
A
#
# COMPACT_ATOMS: atom_id res chain seq x y z
N MET A 1 25.07 16.40 -5.62
CA MET A 1 24.16 15.38 -6.16
C MET A 1 24.37 15.37 -7.66
N THR A 2 25.13 14.40 -8.17
CA THR A 2 25.34 14.29 -9.62
C THR A 2 23.98 13.99 -10.25
N ASP A 3 23.50 14.90 -11.09
CA ASP A 3 22.37 14.68 -11.99
C ASP A 3 22.76 13.51 -12.91
N SER A 4 22.51 12.28 -12.45
CA SER A 4 22.95 11.10 -13.19
C SER A 4 22.10 11.00 -14.44
N ALA A 5 22.77 10.86 -15.58
CA ALA A 5 22.24 10.63 -16.92
C ALA A 5 21.36 9.35 -17.02
N ARG A 6 20.24 9.29 -16.29
CA ARG A 6 19.23 8.25 -16.45
C ARG A 6 18.46 8.53 -17.73
N GLU A 7 18.21 7.49 -18.50
CA GLU A 7 17.50 7.56 -19.77
C GLU A 7 16.00 7.81 -19.57
N LEU A 8 15.44 7.31 -18.47
CA LEU A 8 14.02 7.30 -18.20
C LEU A 8 13.71 7.98 -16.88
N ASP A 9 12.70 8.83 -16.87
CA ASP A 9 12.23 9.50 -15.66
C ASP A 9 11.26 8.59 -14.89
N LEU A 10 10.42 7.84 -15.61
CA LEU A 10 9.44 6.93 -15.01
C LEU A 10 9.27 5.65 -15.84
N VAL A 11 9.29 4.50 -15.18
CA VAL A 11 8.89 3.21 -15.76
C VAL A 11 7.65 2.69 -15.06
N VAL A 12 6.61 2.35 -15.83
CA VAL A 12 5.44 1.60 -15.35
C VAL A 12 5.72 0.11 -15.51
N TYR A 13 6.13 -0.56 -14.43
CA TYR A 13 6.38 -2.00 -14.42
C TYR A 13 5.09 -2.77 -14.10
N GLY A 14 4.66 -3.65 -15.00
CA GLY A 14 3.33 -4.27 -14.94
C GLY A 14 2.28 -3.55 -15.77
N ALA A 15 2.68 -2.76 -16.78
CA ALA A 15 1.79 -1.95 -17.63
C ALA A 15 0.67 -2.75 -18.33
N THR A 16 0.81 -4.06 -18.48
CA THR A 16 -0.22 -4.93 -19.07
C THR A 16 -1.32 -5.34 -18.10
N GLY A 17 -1.13 -5.10 -16.80
CA GLY A 17 -2.10 -5.40 -15.74
C GLY A 17 -3.23 -4.36 -15.67
N PHE A 18 -4.25 -4.63 -14.86
CA PHE A 18 -5.39 -3.74 -14.70
C PHE A 18 -4.97 -2.35 -14.21
N VAL A 19 -4.28 -2.27 -13.06
CA VAL A 19 -3.79 -0.99 -12.50
C VAL A 19 -2.72 -0.36 -13.38
N GLY A 20 -1.82 -1.17 -13.96
CA GLY A 20 -0.78 -0.67 -14.86
C GLY A 20 -1.33 0.06 -16.09
N LYS A 21 -2.44 -0.42 -16.67
CA LYS A 21 -3.13 0.27 -17.76
C LYS A 21 -3.75 1.59 -17.31
N LEU A 22 -4.40 1.61 -16.15
CA LEU A 22 -4.99 2.83 -15.59
C LEU A 22 -3.92 3.89 -15.26
N LEU A 23 -2.78 3.46 -14.71
CA LEU A 23 -1.65 4.34 -14.45
C LEU A 23 -1.06 4.90 -15.74
N ALA A 24 -0.89 4.06 -16.77
CA ALA A 24 -0.38 4.52 -18.06
C ALA A 24 -1.35 5.52 -18.74
N ASP A 25 -2.66 5.28 -18.68
CA ASP A 25 -3.69 6.20 -19.19
C ASP A 25 -3.70 7.54 -18.42
N TYR A 26 -3.61 7.47 -17.08
CA TYR A 26 -3.46 8.66 -16.24
C TYR A 26 -2.23 9.49 -16.64
N LEU A 27 -1.09 8.84 -16.85
CA LEU A 27 0.15 9.51 -17.26
C LEU A 27 0.03 10.15 -18.64
N VAL A 28 -0.69 9.54 -19.59
CA VAL A 28 -0.98 10.18 -20.88
C VAL A 28 -1.77 11.48 -20.72
N GLN A 29 -2.66 11.56 -19.75
CA GLN A 29 -3.51 12.74 -19.55
C GLN A 29 -2.82 13.81 -18.70
N HIS A 30 -1.97 13.41 -17.75
CA HIS A 30 -1.54 14.29 -16.67
C HIS A 30 -0.03 14.46 -16.50
N ALA A 31 0.81 13.63 -17.14
CA ALA A 31 2.25 13.84 -17.06
C ALA A 31 2.60 15.22 -17.66
N PRO A 32 3.54 15.97 -17.09
CA PRO A 32 4.12 17.13 -17.74
C PRO A 32 4.78 16.76 -19.08
N ASP A 33 4.83 17.71 -20.01
CA ASP A 33 5.58 17.51 -21.25
C ASP A 33 7.08 17.36 -20.98
N GLY A 34 7.75 16.52 -21.79
CA GLY A 34 9.17 16.22 -21.66
C GLY A 34 9.53 15.10 -20.69
N VAL A 35 8.57 14.58 -19.90
CA VAL A 35 8.83 13.41 -19.02
C VAL A 35 9.02 12.16 -19.88
N ARG A 36 10.15 11.47 -19.70
CA ARG A 36 10.52 10.26 -20.45
C ARG A 36 9.94 9.03 -19.75
N ILE A 37 8.82 8.54 -20.27
CA ILE A 37 8.04 7.43 -19.69
C ILE A 37 8.22 6.17 -20.54
N ALA A 38 8.41 5.02 -19.89
CA ALA A 38 8.43 3.71 -20.55
C ALA A 38 7.44 2.72 -19.90
N LEU A 39 6.97 1.76 -20.71
CA LEU A 39 6.11 0.67 -20.28
C LEU A 39 6.92 -0.61 -20.17
N ALA A 40 6.86 -1.27 -19.01
CA ALA A 40 7.61 -2.49 -18.76
C ALA A 40 6.75 -3.67 -18.31
N GLY A 41 7.19 -4.87 -18.67
CA GLY A 41 6.51 -6.13 -18.33
C GLY A 41 7.12 -7.32 -19.06
N ARG A 42 6.48 -8.49 -18.94
CA ARG A 42 7.05 -9.76 -19.43
C ARG A 42 6.82 -10.05 -20.91
N THR A 43 5.88 -9.38 -21.56
CA THR A 43 5.44 -9.74 -22.93
C THR A 43 5.43 -8.50 -23.82
N ALA A 44 6.41 -8.38 -24.72
CA ALA A 44 6.55 -7.26 -25.65
C ALA A 44 5.25 -6.95 -26.42
N ALA A 45 4.66 -7.97 -27.06
CA ALA A 45 3.43 -7.80 -27.84
C ALA A 45 2.25 -7.22 -27.02
N LYS A 46 2.13 -7.59 -25.73
CA LYS A 46 1.09 -7.03 -24.85
C LYS A 46 1.38 -5.59 -24.45
N LEU A 47 2.65 -5.25 -24.24
CA LEU A 47 3.08 -3.87 -23.96
C LEU A 47 2.85 -2.96 -25.16
N GLU A 48 3.16 -3.44 -26.36
CA GLU A 48 2.88 -2.72 -27.61
C GLU A 48 1.39 -2.52 -27.81
N ALA A 49 0.55 -3.53 -27.52
CA ALA A 49 -0.90 -3.39 -27.58
C ALA A 49 -1.42 -2.32 -26.60
N VAL A 50 -0.90 -2.29 -25.37
CA VAL A 50 -1.22 -1.23 -24.39
C VAL A 50 -0.78 0.13 -24.91
N ARG A 51 0.48 0.27 -25.35
CA ARG A 51 1.01 1.52 -25.91
C ARG A 51 0.15 2.05 -27.06
N SER A 52 -0.25 1.18 -27.99
CA SER A 52 -1.09 1.56 -29.13
C SER A 52 -2.49 2.01 -28.70
N SER A 53 -3.05 1.44 -27.62
CA SER A 53 -4.36 1.84 -27.09
C SER A 53 -4.37 3.19 -26.36
N LEU A 54 -3.20 3.67 -25.93
CA LEU A 54 -3.02 4.91 -25.16
C LEU A 54 -2.97 6.19 -26.02
N GLY A 55 -2.97 6.05 -27.35
CA GLY A 55 -3.00 7.17 -28.28
C GLY A 55 -1.63 7.81 -28.60
N PRO A 56 -1.60 8.92 -29.36
CA PRO A 56 -0.37 9.45 -29.98
C PRO A 56 0.71 9.85 -28.97
N ARG A 57 0.32 10.33 -27.79
CA ARG A 57 1.27 10.78 -26.75
C ARG A 57 2.13 9.64 -26.22
N ALA A 58 1.57 8.42 -26.16
CA ALA A 58 2.28 7.23 -25.72
C ALA A 58 3.00 6.50 -26.87
N ALA A 59 2.77 6.87 -28.14
CA ALA A 59 3.27 6.13 -29.30
C ALA A 59 4.81 5.99 -29.30
N GLN A 60 5.51 6.96 -28.75
CA GLN A 60 6.98 6.98 -28.65
C GLN A 60 7.52 6.45 -27.31
N TRP A 61 6.66 6.05 -26.37
CA TRP A 61 7.11 5.49 -25.10
C TRP A 61 7.87 4.17 -25.35
N PRO A 62 9.09 4.02 -24.80
CA PRO A 62 9.83 2.77 -24.92
C PRO A 62 9.06 1.60 -24.28
N VAL A 63 9.19 0.43 -24.90
CA VAL A 63 8.69 -0.83 -24.37
C VAL A 63 9.89 -1.61 -23.85
N ILE A 64 9.86 -2.01 -22.58
CA ILE A 64 10.95 -2.73 -21.92
C ILE A 64 10.46 -4.10 -21.47
N VAL A 65 11.09 -5.15 -21.99
CA VAL A 65 10.84 -6.51 -21.50
C VAL A 65 11.69 -6.75 -20.26
N ALA A 66 11.04 -7.00 -19.14
CA ALA A 66 11.70 -7.35 -17.87
C ALA A 66 10.85 -8.36 -17.11
N ASN A 67 11.49 -9.42 -16.61
CA ASN A 67 10.83 -10.50 -15.88
C ASN A 67 11.25 -10.49 -14.41
N SER A 68 10.28 -10.75 -13.52
CA SER A 68 10.51 -10.72 -12.08
C SER A 68 11.43 -11.84 -11.58
N ASP A 69 11.61 -12.89 -12.38
CA ASP A 69 12.53 -14.01 -12.12
C ASP A 69 13.92 -13.82 -12.76
N ASP A 70 14.12 -12.74 -13.54
CA ASP A 70 15.37 -12.43 -14.22
C ASP A 70 16.01 -11.19 -13.58
N ALA A 71 16.92 -11.44 -12.63
CA ALA A 71 17.64 -10.42 -11.90
C ALA A 71 18.43 -9.46 -12.81
N ALA A 72 18.99 -9.94 -13.92
CA ALA A 72 19.73 -9.10 -14.86
C ALA A 72 18.80 -8.12 -15.57
N SER A 73 17.60 -8.58 -15.96
CA SER A 73 16.59 -7.70 -16.56
C SER A 73 16.12 -6.61 -15.60
N LEU A 74 15.93 -6.93 -14.32
CA LEU A 74 15.50 -5.97 -13.29
C LEU A 74 16.61 -4.97 -12.96
N ALA A 75 17.86 -5.43 -12.87
CA ALA A 75 19.01 -4.55 -12.66
C ALA A 75 19.19 -3.57 -13.84
N ALA A 76 19.05 -4.04 -15.08
CA ALA A 76 19.10 -3.19 -16.26
C ALA A 76 17.95 -2.17 -16.30
N LEU A 77 16.74 -2.58 -15.91
CA LEU A 77 15.56 -1.69 -15.81
C LEU A 77 15.77 -0.61 -14.74
N ALA A 78 16.21 -0.99 -13.54
CA ALA A 78 16.49 -0.04 -12.45
C ALA A 78 17.62 0.92 -12.85
N GLY A 79 18.73 0.41 -13.38
CA GLY A 79 19.90 1.22 -13.76
C GLY A 79 19.63 2.30 -14.82
N ARG A 80 18.56 2.20 -15.61
CA ARG A 80 18.21 3.20 -16.63
C ARG A 80 17.19 4.24 -16.16
N THR A 81 16.66 4.08 -14.94
CA THR A 81 15.40 4.71 -14.52
C THR A 81 15.59 5.54 -13.26
N ARG A 82 14.91 6.70 -13.18
CA ARG A 82 14.82 7.51 -11.97
C ARG A 82 13.77 6.98 -10.99
N VAL A 83 12.56 6.68 -11.47
CA VAL A 83 11.45 6.13 -10.68
C VAL A 83 10.85 4.89 -11.35
N VAL A 84 10.72 3.79 -10.62
CA VAL A 84 9.96 2.61 -11.05
C VAL A 84 8.66 2.52 -10.27
N ALA A 85 7.52 2.65 -10.97
CA ALA A 85 6.21 2.40 -10.42
C ALA A 85 5.76 1.00 -10.80
N THR A 86 5.71 0.09 -9.83
CA THR A 86 5.31 -1.30 -10.07
C THR A 86 3.85 -1.55 -9.69
N THR A 87 3.18 -2.29 -10.55
CA THR A 87 1.83 -2.83 -10.31
C THR A 87 1.84 -4.37 -10.39
N VAL A 88 3.00 -5.00 -10.18
CA VAL A 88 3.19 -6.45 -10.32
C VAL A 88 3.08 -7.13 -8.95
N GLY A 89 1.85 -7.47 -8.58
CA GLY A 89 1.54 -8.34 -7.44
C GLY A 89 1.22 -9.78 -7.86
N PRO A 90 1.11 -10.73 -6.91
CA PRO A 90 1.41 -10.59 -5.47
C PRO A 90 2.90 -10.31 -5.20
N TYR A 91 3.18 -9.37 -4.30
CA TYR A 91 4.52 -8.79 -4.13
C TYR A 91 5.47 -9.70 -3.37
N ALA A 92 4.96 -10.53 -2.45
CA ALA A 92 5.72 -11.59 -1.80
C ALA A 92 6.31 -12.60 -2.81
N LYS A 93 5.76 -12.69 -4.04
CA LYS A 93 6.30 -13.54 -5.10
C LYS A 93 7.20 -12.76 -6.08
N TYR A 94 6.81 -11.53 -6.44
CA TYR A 94 7.41 -10.83 -7.58
C TYR A 94 8.08 -9.50 -7.22
N GLY A 95 7.87 -8.98 -6.01
CA GLY A 95 8.27 -7.63 -5.60
C GLY A 95 9.70 -7.52 -5.08
N HIS A 96 10.21 -8.55 -4.39
CA HIS A 96 11.49 -8.46 -3.66
C HIS A 96 12.67 -8.15 -4.57
N ALA A 97 12.78 -8.86 -5.69
CA ALA A 97 13.92 -8.69 -6.61
C ALA A 97 13.96 -7.28 -7.23
N LEU A 98 12.79 -6.71 -7.56
CA LEU A 98 12.73 -5.35 -8.10
C LEU A 98 13.02 -4.29 -7.03
N ALA A 99 12.49 -4.45 -5.82
CA ALA A 99 12.78 -3.53 -4.72
C ALA A 99 14.28 -3.50 -4.39
N ALA A 100 14.92 -4.67 -4.34
CA ALA A 100 16.36 -4.79 -4.15
C ALA A 100 17.16 -4.17 -5.30
N ALA A 101 16.78 -4.45 -6.56
CA ALA A 101 17.44 -3.84 -7.72
C ALA A 101 17.34 -2.30 -7.71
N CYS A 102 16.21 -1.74 -7.29
CA CYS A 102 16.03 -0.30 -7.16
C CYS A 102 16.88 0.29 -6.02
N ALA A 103 16.91 -0.37 -4.86
CA ALA A 103 17.75 0.02 -3.73
C ALA A 103 19.24 0.02 -4.11
N GLU A 104 19.71 -1.02 -4.81
CA GLU A 104 21.10 -1.10 -5.29
C GLU A 104 21.44 -0.03 -6.33
N ALA A 105 20.51 0.26 -7.25
CA ALA A 105 20.74 1.21 -8.32
C ALA A 105 20.64 2.68 -7.89
N GLY A 106 20.13 2.98 -6.69
CA GLY A 106 19.78 4.36 -6.31
C GLY A 106 18.53 4.88 -7.04
N THR A 107 17.62 3.97 -7.41
CA THR A 107 16.38 4.26 -8.16
C THR A 107 15.20 4.30 -7.21
N ASP A 108 14.35 5.32 -7.33
CA ASP A 108 13.13 5.42 -6.53
C ASP A 108 12.13 4.33 -6.95
N TYR A 109 11.46 3.74 -5.98
CA TYR A 109 10.53 2.63 -6.14
C TYR A 109 9.21 2.98 -5.47
N VAL A 110 8.11 2.74 -6.19
CA VAL A 110 6.76 2.80 -5.62
C VAL A 110 5.94 1.58 -6.01
N ASP A 111 5.15 1.05 -5.07
CA ASP A 111 4.20 -0.03 -5.31
C ASP A 111 2.83 0.26 -4.72
N LEU A 112 1.88 -0.66 -4.90
CA LEU A 112 0.56 -0.64 -4.27
C LEU A 112 0.31 -1.87 -3.38
N THR A 113 1.34 -2.37 -2.71
CA THR A 113 1.22 -3.59 -1.90
C THR A 113 0.26 -3.40 -0.72
N GLY A 114 -0.55 -4.43 -0.46
CA GLY A 114 -1.36 -4.61 0.75
C GLY A 114 -0.85 -5.75 1.62
N GLU A 115 0.38 -6.23 1.38
CA GLU A 115 0.92 -7.45 1.97
C GLU A 115 1.89 -7.12 3.11
N VAL A 116 1.48 -7.37 4.37
CA VAL A 116 2.27 -6.99 5.57
C VAL A 116 3.66 -7.61 5.57
N LEU A 117 3.76 -8.90 5.24
CA LEU A 117 5.02 -9.64 5.30
C LEU A 117 5.99 -9.17 4.22
N PHE A 118 5.52 -9.00 2.98
CA PHE A 118 6.34 -8.42 1.92
C PHE A 118 6.87 -7.04 2.30
N ALA A 119 6.00 -6.14 2.78
CA ALA A 119 6.43 -4.79 3.16
C ALA A 119 7.49 -4.84 4.28
N ARG A 120 7.29 -5.66 5.31
CA ARG A 120 8.27 -5.85 6.38
C ARG A 120 9.61 -6.37 5.86
N GLU A 121 9.58 -7.46 5.11
CA GLU A 121 10.78 -8.10 4.55
C GLU A 121 11.51 -7.16 3.58
N SER A 122 10.79 -6.42 2.75
CA SER A 122 11.36 -5.40 1.87
C SER A 122 12.04 -4.28 2.66
N ILE A 123 11.41 -3.78 3.74
CA ILE A 123 12.04 -2.78 4.61
C ILE A 123 13.32 -3.35 5.24
N ASP A 124 13.28 -4.56 5.81
CA ASP A 124 14.47 -5.18 6.43
C ASP A 124 15.61 -5.37 5.43
N ALA A 125 15.30 -5.81 4.21
CA ALA A 125 16.31 -6.11 3.20
C ALA A 125 16.92 -4.86 2.56
N ASN A 126 16.14 -3.78 2.42
CA ASN A 126 16.50 -2.68 1.52
C ASN A 126 16.77 -1.35 2.24
N HIS A 127 16.41 -1.18 3.53
CA HIS A 127 16.45 0.13 4.19
C HIS A 127 17.86 0.75 4.19
N ASP A 128 18.84 0.03 4.70
CA ASP A 128 20.22 0.55 4.83
C ASP A 128 20.81 0.83 3.46
N ARG A 129 20.60 -0.08 2.50
CA ARG A 129 21.10 0.08 1.15
C ARG A 129 20.48 1.28 0.43
N ALA A 130 19.17 1.45 0.54
CA ALA A 130 18.47 2.59 -0.05
C ALA A 130 18.96 3.91 0.56
N ARG A 131 19.30 3.94 1.85
CA ARG A 131 19.91 5.12 2.49
C ARG A 131 21.30 5.43 1.93
N GLU A 132 22.12 4.41 1.69
CA GLU A 132 23.46 4.57 1.12
C GLU A 132 23.43 5.08 -0.32
N THR A 133 22.53 4.56 -1.15
CA THR A 133 22.43 4.89 -2.58
C THR A 133 21.58 6.13 -2.85
N GLY A 134 20.76 6.56 -1.88
CA GLY A 134 19.81 7.65 -2.02
C GLY A 134 18.47 7.26 -2.63
N ALA A 135 18.22 5.96 -2.87
CA ALA A 135 16.93 5.46 -3.33
C ALA A 135 15.83 5.68 -2.28
N ARG A 136 14.61 5.96 -2.74
CA ARG A 136 13.40 5.95 -1.91
C ARG A 136 12.54 4.76 -2.27
N ILE A 137 12.32 3.87 -1.31
CA ILE A 137 11.42 2.71 -1.46
C ILE A 137 10.12 3.01 -0.72
N VAL A 138 9.04 3.26 -1.44
CA VAL A 138 7.74 3.64 -0.88
C VAL A 138 6.68 2.57 -1.21
N HIS A 139 6.20 1.90 -0.18
CA HIS A 139 5.16 0.89 -0.31
C HIS A 139 3.76 1.52 -0.24
N SER A 140 2.76 0.79 -0.73
CA SER A 140 1.33 1.08 -0.46
C SER A 140 0.79 2.39 -1.10
N CYS A 141 1.35 2.80 -2.24
CA CYS A 141 0.95 3.97 -3.01
C CYS A 141 -0.32 3.73 -3.85
N GLY A 142 -1.33 3.07 -3.27
CA GLY A 142 -2.64 2.82 -3.89
C GLY A 142 -3.79 3.45 -3.12
N PHE A 143 -4.98 3.44 -3.72
CA PHE A 143 -6.23 3.86 -3.05
C PHE A 143 -6.44 3.16 -1.71
N ASP A 144 -5.94 1.94 -1.57
CA ASP A 144 -6.14 1.16 -0.35
C ASP A 144 -5.51 1.84 0.87
N SER A 145 -4.35 2.50 0.76
CA SER A 145 -3.62 3.07 1.91
C SER A 145 -3.37 4.58 1.83
N ILE A 146 -3.38 5.20 0.64
CA ILE A 146 -3.17 6.66 0.50
C ILE A 146 -4.20 7.48 1.29
N PRO A 147 -5.53 7.22 1.20
CA PRO A 147 -6.52 7.98 1.96
C PRO A 147 -6.33 7.85 3.47
N SER A 148 -5.85 6.69 3.93
CA SER A 148 -5.57 6.41 5.34
C SER A 148 -4.39 7.21 5.86
N ASP A 149 -3.25 7.12 5.16
CA ASP A 149 -2.00 7.75 5.60
C ASP A 149 -2.04 9.27 5.44
N LEU A 150 -2.37 9.76 4.24
CA LEU A 150 -2.45 11.20 3.98
C LEU A 150 -3.62 11.84 4.72
N GLY A 151 -4.73 11.12 4.92
CA GLY A 151 -5.87 11.62 5.68
C GLY A 151 -5.50 11.93 7.13
N VAL A 152 -4.73 11.05 7.78
CA VAL A 152 -4.21 11.30 9.12
C VAL A 152 -3.17 12.41 9.12
N HIS A 153 -2.32 12.50 8.09
CA HIS A 153 -1.37 13.59 7.98
C HIS A 153 -2.06 14.96 7.92
N VAL A 154 -3.09 15.11 7.08
CA VAL A 154 -3.87 16.35 6.96
C VAL A 154 -4.61 16.67 8.26
N LEU A 155 -5.18 15.65 8.94
CA LEU A 155 -5.80 15.84 10.26
C LEU A 155 -4.77 16.33 11.29
N TYR A 156 -3.59 15.74 11.32
CA TYR A 156 -2.50 16.15 12.20
C TYR A 156 -2.08 17.60 11.95
N GLU A 157 -1.91 18.00 10.69
CA GLU A 157 -1.58 19.39 10.35
C GLU A 157 -2.63 20.35 10.88
N LYS A 158 -3.91 20.02 10.71
CA LYS A 158 -5.01 20.85 11.20
C LYS A 158 -5.05 20.95 12.72
N VAL A 159 -4.92 19.83 13.44
CA VAL A 159 -4.88 19.81 14.92
C VAL A 159 -3.71 20.64 15.45
N ARG A 160 -2.55 20.58 14.77
CA ARG A 160 -1.37 21.38 15.12
C ARG A 160 -1.59 22.87 14.87
N GLU A 161 -2.20 23.24 13.75
CA GLU A 161 -2.56 24.63 13.44
C GLU A 161 -3.55 25.21 14.46
N ASP A 162 -4.50 24.40 14.93
CA ASP A 162 -5.50 24.79 15.91
C ASP A 162 -4.96 24.81 17.36
N GLY A 163 -3.72 24.34 17.59
CA GLY A 163 -3.14 24.23 18.93
C GLY A 163 -3.90 23.24 19.83
N ALA A 164 -4.58 22.25 19.23
CA ALA A 164 -5.49 21.35 19.94
C ALA A 164 -4.79 20.14 20.60
N GLY A 165 -3.46 20.08 20.56
CA GLY A 165 -2.64 19.04 21.18
C GLY A 165 -2.21 17.95 20.20
N GLU A 166 -2.13 16.71 20.70
CA GLU A 166 -1.77 15.52 19.92
C GLU A 166 -3.02 14.76 19.46
N LEU A 167 -2.88 13.91 18.45
CA LEU A 167 -3.93 12.97 18.06
C LEU A 167 -4.05 11.84 19.10
N THR A 168 -5.28 11.46 19.41
CA THR A 168 -5.61 10.35 20.31
C THR A 168 -6.36 9.25 19.55
N ASP A 169 -7.61 8.94 19.92
CA ASP A 169 -8.47 7.97 19.23
C ASP A 169 -8.95 8.53 17.88
N THR A 170 -8.21 8.20 16.83
CA THR A 170 -8.47 8.65 15.46
C THR A 170 -9.16 7.55 14.65
N THR A 171 -10.27 7.90 14.00
CA THR A 171 -11.08 6.94 13.22
C THR A 171 -11.27 7.43 11.79
N LEU A 172 -10.80 6.65 10.81
CA LEU A 172 -11.19 6.83 9.43
C LEU A 172 -12.52 6.11 9.18
N VAL A 173 -13.49 6.83 8.61
CA VAL A 173 -14.81 6.29 8.26
C VAL A 173 -14.98 6.29 6.75
N VAL A 174 -14.95 5.11 6.15
CA VAL A 174 -15.26 4.93 4.74
C VAL A 174 -16.77 5.05 4.55
N THR A 175 -17.21 6.18 4.00
CA THR A 175 -18.63 6.53 3.90
C THR A 175 -19.33 5.88 2.71
N SER A 176 -18.61 5.74 1.60
CA SER A 176 -19.06 5.10 0.38
C SER A 176 -17.84 4.62 -0.42
N VAL A 177 -17.98 3.47 -1.07
CA VAL A 177 -16.99 2.97 -2.04
C VAL A 177 -17.74 2.68 -3.33
N ARG A 178 -17.20 3.15 -4.46
CA ARG A 178 -17.65 2.74 -5.79
C ARG A 178 -16.54 1.94 -6.45
N GLY A 179 -16.88 0.74 -6.92
CA GLY A 179 -15.92 -0.19 -7.50
C GLY A 179 -15.96 -1.55 -6.80
N GLY A 180 -15.10 -2.46 -7.23
CA GLY A 180 -14.94 -3.79 -6.64
C GLY A 180 -13.49 -4.10 -6.34
N VAL A 181 -13.26 -5.21 -5.66
CA VAL A 181 -11.91 -5.71 -5.37
C VAL A 181 -11.28 -6.21 -6.66
N SER A 182 -10.07 -5.72 -6.99
CA SER A 182 -9.36 -6.17 -8.19
C SER A 182 -8.91 -7.63 -8.05
N GLY A 183 -8.77 -8.35 -9.17
CA GLY A 183 -8.23 -9.72 -9.15
C GLY A 183 -6.83 -9.78 -8.50
N GLY A 184 -6.01 -8.75 -8.72
CA GLY A 184 -4.69 -8.64 -8.09
C GLY A 184 -4.76 -8.50 -6.57
N THR A 185 -5.77 -7.78 -6.04
CA THR A 185 -6.00 -7.66 -4.60
C THR A 185 -6.39 -9.02 -3.98
N ILE A 186 -7.25 -9.80 -4.67
CA ILE A 186 -7.63 -11.16 -4.23
C ILE A 186 -6.39 -12.08 -4.17
N ASP A 187 -5.56 -12.05 -5.20
CA ASP A 187 -4.36 -12.90 -5.27
C ASP A 187 -3.28 -12.47 -4.26
N SER A 188 -3.20 -11.18 -3.93
CA SER A 188 -2.35 -10.65 -2.86
C SER A 188 -2.81 -11.17 -1.50
N LEU A 189 -4.11 -11.12 -1.22
CA LEU A 189 -4.69 -11.65 0.02
C LEU A 189 -4.40 -13.16 0.17
N ARG A 190 -4.64 -13.93 -0.89
CA ARG A 190 -4.34 -15.38 -0.90
C ARG A 190 -2.86 -15.64 -0.63
N THR A 191 -1.97 -14.90 -1.29
CA THR A 191 -0.53 -15.08 -1.11
C THR A 191 -0.08 -14.72 0.30
N GLN A 192 -0.58 -13.63 0.89
CA GLN A 192 -0.26 -13.28 2.27
C GLN A 192 -0.68 -14.37 3.25
N VAL A 193 -1.86 -14.98 3.04
CA VAL A 193 -2.33 -16.11 3.83
C VAL A 193 -1.39 -17.31 3.67
N ASP A 194 -1.04 -17.69 2.44
CA ASP A 194 -0.18 -18.82 2.16
C ASP A 194 1.21 -18.66 2.79
N VAL A 195 1.79 -17.44 2.71
CA VAL A 195 3.07 -17.13 3.35
C VAL A 195 2.95 -17.15 4.87
N SER A 196 1.86 -16.61 5.42
CA SER A 196 1.61 -16.62 6.87
C SER A 196 1.49 -18.05 7.40
N LYS A 197 0.88 -18.98 6.66
CA LYS A 197 0.76 -20.39 7.06
C LYS A 197 2.11 -21.11 7.24
N LYS A 198 3.17 -20.65 6.54
CA LYS A 198 4.46 -21.36 6.51
C LYS A 198 5.06 -21.57 7.89
N ASN A 199 4.90 -20.63 8.83
CA ASN A 199 5.35 -20.82 10.21
C ASN A 199 4.60 -19.91 11.22
N PRO A 200 4.61 -20.24 12.54
CA PRO A 200 3.94 -19.44 13.56
C PRO A 200 4.46 -18.01 13.71
N ALA A 201 5.76 -17.77 13.45
CA ALA A 201 6.37 -16.45 13.59
C ALA A 201 5.85 -15.47 12.54
N SER A 202 5.71 -15.90 11.28
CA SER A 202 5.11 -15.10 10.21
C SER A 202 3.65 -14.75 10.51
N ARG A 203 2.86 -15.66 11.10
CA ARG A 203 1.49 -15.34 11.55
C ARG A 203 1.48 -14.27 12.63
N HIS A 204 2.34 -14.43 13.65
CA HIS A 204 2.43 -13.46 14.73
C HIS A 204 2.86 -12.08 14.21
N LEU A 205 3.85 -12.04 13.32
CA LEU A 205 4.32 -10.81 12.69
C LEU A 205 3.23 -10.15 11.86
N ALA A 206 2.53 -10.89 10.99
CA ALA A 206 1.41 -10.36 10.21
C ALA A 206 0.28 -9.80 11.10
N ALA A 207 -0.01 -10.47 12.21
CA ALA A 207 -1.06 -10.07 13.17
C ALA A 207 -0.64 -8.92 14.11
N SER A 208 0.65 -8.62 14.24
CA SER A 208 1.15 -7.57 15.12
C SER A 208 0.70 -6.17 14.64
N PRO A 209 0.08 -5.34 15.49
CA PRO A 209 -0.37 -3.99 15.12
C PRO A 209 0.76 -3.04 14.69
N TYR A 210 1.99 -3.34 15.12
CA TYR A 210 3.20 -2.56 14.88
C TYR A 210 4.21 -3.34 14.03
N SER A 211 3.73 -4.27 13.20
CA SER A 211 4.58 -5.12 12.37
C SER A 211 5.44 -4.34 11.38
N LEU A 212 5.02 -3.15 10.98
CA LEU A 212 5.76 -2.24 10.10
C LEU A 212 6.51 -1.14 10.86
N SER A 213 6.55 -1.17 12.20
CA SER A 213 7.33 -0.20 12.97
C SER A 213 8.83 -0.31 12.66
N PRO A 214 9.57 0.80 12.54
CA PRO A 214 11.03 0.78 12.39
C PRO A 214 11.74 0.26 13.64
N ASP A 215 11.17 0.46 14.83
CA ASP A 215 11.77 0.04 16.11
C ASP A 215 10.66 -0.32 17.10
N ARG A 216 10.35 -1.62 17.19
CA ARG A 216 9.27 -2.12 18.03
C ARG A 216 9.47 -1.79 19.52
N ALA A 217 10.71 -1.67 20.00
CA ALA A 217 11.00 -1.43 21.41
C ALA A 217 10.68 0.01 21.85
N LYS A 218 10.59 0.95 20.90
CA LYS A 218 10.25 2.36 21.17
C LYS A 218 8.77 2.67 21.04
N GLU A 219 7.98 1.74 20.50
CA GLU A 219 6.54 1.92 20.36
C GLU A 219 5.83 1.92 21.72
N PRO A 220 4.79 2.76 21.90
CA PRO A 220 4.01 2.79 23.12
C PRO A 220 3.21 1.48 23.29
N ASP A 221 3.05 1.05 24.55
CA ASP A 221 2.10 -0.01 24.89
C ASP A 221 0.71 0.60 25.11
N LEU A 222 -0.09 0.59 24.05
CA LEU A 222 -1.48 1.07 24.06
C LEU A 222 -2.49 -0.06 24.26
N GLY A 223 -2.03 -1.24 24.72
CA GLY A 223 -2.85 -2.43 24.87
C GLY A 223 -3.35 -3.00 23.54
N LYS A 224 -4.49 -3.71 23.58
CA LYS A 224 -5.04 -4.39 22.40
C LYS A 224 -5.53 -3.40 21.33
N GLN A 225 -4.91 -3.43 20.16
CA GLN A 225 -5.30 -2.65 18.99
C GLN A 225 -6.10 -3.52 18.01
N SER A 226 -7.45 -3.50 18.09
CA SER A 226 -8.30 -4.36 17.28
C SER A 226 -8.76 -3.70 15.98
N ASP A 227 -8.35 -4.29 14.85
CA ASP A 227 -8.82 -3.92 13.51
C ASP A 227 -10.23 -4.45 13.20
N MET A 228 -10.87 -5.17 14.13
CA MET A 228 -12.18 -5.84 13.97
C MET A 228 -13.30 -5.19 14.79
N SER A 229 -13.14 -3.92 15.15
CA SER A 229 -14.07 -3.21 16.03
C SER A 229 -15.37 -2.81 15.31
N VAL A 230 -16.51 -3.07 15.96
CA VAL A 230 -17.83 -2.55 15.58
C VAL A 230 -18.15 -1.38 16.50
N VAL A 231 -18.47 -0.21 15.93
CA VAL A 231 -18.56 1.05 16.68
C VAL A 231 -19.83 1.82 16.32
N ASN A 232 -20.42 2.50 17.29
CA ASN A 232 -21.52 3.41 17.01
C ASN A 232 -20.95 4.69 16.39
N GLY A 233 -21.56 5.17 15.31
CA GLY A 233 -21.10 6.37 14.62
C GLY A 233 -21.17 7.63 15.49
N GLU A 234 -22.16 7.75 16.37
CA GLU A 234 -22.29 8.91 17.27
C GLU A 234 -21.14 8.99 18.31
N ASP A 235 -20.46 7.87 18.58
CA ASP A 235 -19.26 7.83 19.44
C ASP A 235 -18.00 8.28 18.68
N ILE A 236 -18.06 8.39 17.35
CA ILE A 236 -16.94 8.86 16.51
C ILE A 236 -17.06 10.36 16.26
N ALA A 237 -18.22 10.82 15.79
CA ALA A 237 -18.46 12.22 15.47
C ALA A 237 -19.95 12.55 15.54
N PRO A 238 -20.33 13.75 16.03
CA PRO A 238 -21.73 14.17 16.05
C PRO A 238 -22.39 14.08 14.68
N GLY A 239 -23.56 13.45 14.62
CA GLY A 239 -24.35 13.32 13.39
C GLY A 239 -23.96 12.15 12.48
N LEU A 240 -22.94 11.37 12.87
CA LEU A 240 -22.59 10.15 12.15
C LEU A 240 -23.52 9.00 12.59
N LYS A 241 -24.62 8.82 11.88
CA LYS A 241 -25.66 7.85 12.26
C LYS A 241 -25.28 6.40 12.00
N GLY A 242 -25.81 5.50 12.82
CA GLY A 242 -25.75 4.05 12.63
C GLY A 242 -24.42 3.41 13.00
N TRP A 243 -24.42 2.08 13.15
CA TRP A 243 -23.22 1.33 13.48
C TRP A 243 -22.29 1.18 12.28
N LYS A 244 -20.99 1.14 12.55
CA LYS A 244 -19.92 0.97 11.57
C LYS A 244 -19.30 -0.40 11.72
N ALA A 245 -19.06 -1.04 10.59
CA ALA A 245 -18.33 -2.30 10.53
C ALA A 245 -16.83 -2.05 10.33
N PRO A 246 -15.96 -3.02 10.65
CA PRO A 246 -14.55 -2.95 10.28
C PRO A 246 -14.37 -2.72 8.78
N PHE A 247 -13.46 -1.83 8.40
CA PHE A 247 -13.07 -1.70 7.00
C PHE A 247 -12.09 -2.80 6.62
N PHE A 248 -12.31 -3.44 5.47
CA PHE A 248 -11.59 -4.66 5.09
C PHE A 248 -10.08 -4.47 4.88
N MET A 249 -9.62 -3.26 4.51
CA MET A 249 -8.18 -2.94 4.42
C MET A 249 -7.59 -2.41 5.73
N GLY A 250 -8.43 -2.18 6.75
CA GLY A 250 -8.00 -1.69 8.07
C GLY A 250 -6.82 -2.48 8.65
N PRO A 251 -6.82 -3.83 8.63
CA PRO A 251 -5.69 -4.63 9.11
C PRO A 251 -4.35 -4.31 8.43
N TYR A 252 -4.33 -3.88 7.17
CA TYR A 252 -3.08 -3.44 6.55
C TYR A 252 -2.79 -1.97 6.86
N ASN A 253 -3.76 -1.10 6.62
CA ASN A 253 -3.61 0.35 6.69
C ASN A 253 -3.23 0.85 8.08
N THR A 254 -3.75 0.22 9.15
CA THR A 254 -3.43 0.65 10.51
C THR A 254 -1.95 0.49 10.83
N ARG A 255 -1.26 -0.48 10.21
CA ARG A 255 0.19 -0.64 10.33
C ARG A 255 0.97 0.41 9.55
N VAL A 256 0.47 0.81 8.37
CA VAL A 256 1.05 1.89 7.56
C VAL A 256 0.97 3.22 8.33
N VAL A 257 -0.21 3.59 8.83
CA VAL A 257 -0.41 4.84 9.58
C VAL A 257 0.43 4.88 10.87
N ARG A 258 0.50 3.78 11.63
CA ARG A 258 1.36 3.69 12.82
C ARG A 258 2.84 3.81 12.45
N ARG A 259 3.28 3.20 11.35
CA ARG A 259 4.64 3.37 10.83
C ARG A 259 4.93 4.83 10.49
N SER A 260 4.02 5.53 9.84
CA SER A 260 4.18 6.96 9.53
C SER A 260 4.35 7.80 10.79
N ASN A 261 3.61 7.49 11.87
CA ASN A 261 3.82 8.14 13.17
C ASN A 261 5.24 7.87 13.71
N ALA A 262 5.67 6.60 13.71
CA ALA A 262 6.98 6.20 14.23
C ALA A 262 8.16 6.80 13.43
N LEU A 263 8.04 6.90 12.10
CA LEU A 263 9.06 7.52 11.24
C LEU A 263 9.16 9.04 11.41
N ARG A 264 8.16 9.67 12.03
CA ARG A 264 8.10 11.10 12.32
C ARG A 264 8.35 11.37 13.80
N ASP A 265 9.12 10.52 14.48
CA ASP A 265 9.42 10.62 15.91
C ASP A 265 8.15 10.74 16.79
N TRP A 266 7.11 9.98 16.44
CA TRP A 266 5.81 9.99 17.10
C TRP A 266 5.09 11.35 17.08
N ALA A 267 5.29 12.15 16.03
CA ALA A 267 4.70 13.49 15.89
C ALA A 267 3.17 13.54 16.00
N TYR A 268 2.44 12.46 15.67
CA TYR A 268 0.99 12.42 15.84
C TYR A 268 0.58 12.26 17.32
N GLY A 269 1.49 11.80 18.16
CA GLY A 269 1.29 11.59 19.59
C GLY A 269 1.68 10.20 20.05
N ARG A 270 2.06 10.08 21.33
CA ARG A 270 2.42 8.79 21.95
C ARG A 270 1.19 7.97 22.35
N GLU A 271 0.05 8.61 22.56
CA GLU A 271 -1.22 7.94 22.85
C GLU A 271 -2.08 7.71 21.60
N PHE A 272 -1.56 8.05 20.41
CA PHE A 272 -2.24 7.95 19.14
C PHE A 272 -2.71 6.51 18.85
N LYS A 273 -4.02 6.35 18.69
CA LYS A 273 -4.68 5.10 18.29
C LYS A 273 -5.43 5.34 16.99
N TYR A 274 -5.29 4.40 16.06
CA TYR A 274 -5.91 4.50 14.74
C TYR A 274 -6.70 3.24 14.40
N ARG A 275 -7.90 3.45 13.85
CA ARG A 275 -8.79 2.39 13.33
C ARG A 275 -9.52 2.85 12.08
N GLU A 276 -9.96 1.87 11.29
CA GLU A 276 -10.74 2.10 10.08
C GLU A 276 -12.05 1.34 10.11
N VAL A 277 -13.12 2.05 9.83
CA VAL A 277 -14.48 1.50 9.81
C VAL A 277 -15.21 1.96 8.56
N MET A 278 -16.28 1.26 8.19
CA MET A 278 -17.08 1.58 7.02
C MET A 278 -18.57 1.63 7.35
N ASN A 279 -19.29 2.44 6.59
CA ASN A 279 -20.74 2.53 6.66
C ASN A 279 -21.40 1.22 6.19
N VAL A 280 -22.37 0.75 6.97
CA VAL A 280 -23.26 -0.37 6.59
C VAL A 280 -24.74 0.07 6.56
N GLY A 281 -24.96 1.36 6.34
CA GLY A 281 -26.27 2.01 6.38
C GLY A 281 -26.56 2.71 7.71
N SER A 282 -27.79 3.20 7.87
CA SER A 282 -28.25 3.95 9.04
C SER A 282 -29.56 3.41 9.64
N SER A 283 -29.98 2.21 9.22
CA SER A 283 -31.19 1.54 9.73
C SER A 283 -31.01 1.08 11.18
N PRO A 284 -32.10 0.91 11.97
CA PRO A 284 -32.02 0.35 13.33
C PRO A 284 -31.36 -1.03 13.42
N ILE A 285 -31.34 -1.81 12.32
CA ILE A 285 -30.69 -3.14 12.25
C ILE A 285 -29.17 -3.06 11.98
N THR A 286 -28.60 -1.87 11.82
CA THR A 286 -27.15 -1.69 11.56
C THR A 286 -26.21 -2.35 12.56
N PRO A 287 -26.49 -2.49 13.88
CA PRO A 287 -25.59 -3.23 14.77
C PRO A 287 -25.46 -4.71 14.37
N VAL A 288 -26.56 -5.34 13.94
CA VAL A 288 -26.57 -6.74 13.50
C VAL A 288 -25.81 -6.88 12.18
N ILE A 289 -26.03 -5.97 11.23
CA ILE A 289 -25.31 -5.96 9.95
C ILE A 289 -23.81 -5.76 10.19
N ALA A 290 -23.43 -4.79 11.03
CA ALA A 290 -22.03 -4.51 11.34
C ALA A 290 -21.35 -5.71 12.01
N GLY A 291 -22.03 -6.37 12.96
CA GLY A 291 -21.56 -7.60 13.59
C GLY A 291 -21.39 -8.75 12.58
N ALA A 292 -22.34 -8.93 11.66
CA ALA A 292 -22.26 -9.96 10.63
C ALA A 292 -21.09 -9.71 9.67
N VAL A 293 -20.85 -8.45 9.27
CA VAL A 293 -19.70 -8.07 8.43
C VAL A 293 -18.38 -8.31 9.17
N ALA A 294 -18.27 -7.92 10.44
CA ALA A 294 -17.09 -8.18 11.25
C ALA A 294 -16.79 -9.68 11.37
N ALA A 295 -17.83 -10.49 11.63
CA ALA A 295 -17.70 -11.95 11.67
C ALA A 295 -17.31 -12.53 10.30
N GLY A 296 -17.86 -12.02 9.20
CA GLY A 296 -17.52 -12.45 7.85
C GLY A 296 -16.07 -12.17 7.47
N ILE A 297 -15.57 -10.97 7.77
CA ILE A 297 -14.15 -10.61 7.55
C ILE A 297 -13.24 -11.47 8.43
N GLY A 298 -13.56 -11.61 9.72
CA GLY A 298 -12.78 -12.46 10.63
C GLY A 298 -12.77 -13.93 10.20
N GLY A 299 -13.92 -14.44 9.78
CA GLY A 299 -14.08 -15.81 9.26
C GLY A 299 -13.32 -16.04 7.96
N LEU A 300 -13.25 -15.06 7.05
CA LEU A 300 -12.42 -15.14 5.85
C LEU A 300 -10.93 -15.22 6.22
N ILE A 301 -10.45 -14.36 7.12
CA ILE A 301 -9.04 -14.37 7.56
C ILE A 301 -8.68 -15.71 8.22
N VAL A 302 -9.52 -16.20 9.13
CA VAL A 302 -9.30 -17.48 9.84
C VAL A 302 -9.45 -18.68 8.91
N GLY A 303 -10.51 -18.73 8.10
CA GLY A 303 -10.79 -19.82 7.18
C GLY A 303 -9.74 -19.93 6.08
N MET A 304 -9.24 -18.79 5.58
CA MET A 304 -8.10 -18.78 4.69
C MET A 304 -6.83 -19.26 5.40
N ALA A 305 -6.65 -19.03 6.70
CA ALA A 305 -5.48 -19.48 7.48
C ALA A 305 -5.46 -20.97 7.86
N LEU A 306 -6.55 -21.72 7.65
CA LEU A 306 -6.61 -23.18 7.87
C LEU A 306 -6.31 -23.94 6.55
N PRO A 307 -5.66 -25.12 6.58
CA PRO A 307 -5.56 -25.97 5.40
C PRO A 307 -6.95 -26.43 4.93
N PRO A 308 -7.14 -26.68 3.62
CA PRO A 308 -8.41 -27.19 3.09
C PRO A 308 -8.75 -28.58 3.66
#